data_AF-S4NLY9-F1
#
_entry.id   AF-S4NLY9-F1
#
_cell.length_a   1.000
_cell.length_b   1.000
_cell.length_c   1.000
_cell.angle_alpha   90.00
_cell.angle_beta   90.00
_cell.angle_gamma   90.00
#
_symmetry.space_group_name_H-M   'P 1'
#
loop_
_entity.id
_entity.type
_entity.pdbx_description
1 polymer ?
#
loop_
_entity_poly.entity_id
_entity_poly.type
_entity_poly.pdbx_seq_one_letter_code
_entity_poly.pdbx_strand_id
1 'polypeptide(L)'
;SNIESLSDEEEEVLVYAEFEDTVNFDKYNSIHVLGLDTKNPIFQLDDTFFTGTYENPLGTFMFFEEDPSPNTIDPLFDKLSKKNLKYISKTRKFINIQH
;
A
#
# COMPACT_ATOMS: atom_id res chain seq x y z
N SER A 1 -40.52 -13.18 11.77
CA SER A 1 -39.12 -13.62 11.93
C SER A 1 -38.30 -12.94 10.86
N ASN A 2 -37.76 -11.77 11.17
CA ASN A 2 -36.86 -11.04 10.29
C ASN A 2 -35.46 -11.63 10.51
N ILE A 3 -35.00 -12.47 9.59
CA ILE A 3 -33.59 -12.82 9.51
C ILE A 3 -32.98 -11.68 8.70
N GLU A 4 -32.46 -10.67 9.40
CA GLU A 4 -31.54 -9.73 8.80
C GLU A 4 -30.32 -10.53 8.35
N SER A 5 -30.10 -10.56 7.04
CA SER A 5 -28.88 -11.05 6.43
C SER A 5 -27.73 -10.21 6.99
N LEU A 6 -26.98 -10.77 7.93
CA LEU A 6 -25.64 -10.31 8.25
C LEU A 6 -24.82 -10.52 6.97
N SER A 7 -24.75 -9.50 6.13
CA SER A 7 -23.73 -9.44 5.11
C SER A 7 -22.42 -9.29 5.87
N ASP A 8 -21.65 -10.38 5.95
CA ASP A 8 -20.25 -10.33 6.34
C ASP A 8 -19.52 -9.46 5.32
N GLU A 9 -19.50 -8.14 5.55
CA GLU A 9 -18.73 -7.21 4.72
C GLU A 9 -17.25 -7.47 4.99
N GLU A 10 -16.56 -8.06 4.01
CA GLU A 10 -15.11 -8.21 4.04
C GLU A 10 -14.45 -6.83 4.04
N GLU A 11 -13.70 -6.50 5.10
CA GLU A 11 -12.95 -5.24 5.21
C GLU A 11 -11.57 -5.39 4.53
N GLU A 12 -11.37 -4.71 3.39
CA GLU A 12 -10.06 -4.61 2.76
C GLU A 12 -9.16 -3.59 3.46
N VAL A 13 -7.88 -3.91 3.59
CA VAL A 13 -6.90 -3.07 4.30
C VAL A 13 -5.63 -2.91 3.46
N LEU A 14 -5.20 -1.66 3.27
CA LEU A 14 -3.90 -1.36 2.68
C LEU A 14 -2.79 -1.35 3.75
N VAL A 15 -1.73 -2.13 3.53
CA VAL A 15 -0.52 -2.15 4.36
C VAL A 15 0.67 -1.72 3.51
N TYR A 16 1.45 -0.74 3.99
CA TYR A 16 2.70 -0.34 3.35
C TYR A 16 3.84 -1.23 3.85
N ALA A 17 4.57 -1.84 2.93
CA ALA A 17 5.71 -2.70 3.20
C ALA A 17 6.96 -2.06 2.58
N GLU A 18 7.96 -1.76 3.41
CA GLU A 18 9.22 -1.14 2.97
C GLU A 18 10.38 -2.10 3.26
N PHE A 19 11.19 -2.36 2.23
CA PHE A 19 12.40 -3.17 2.36
C PHE A 19 13.59 -2.24 2.64
N GLU A 20 14.39 -2.54 3.66
CA GLU A 20 15.56 -1.71 3.99
C GLU A 20 16.64 -1.76 2.91
N ASP A 21 16.79 -2.91 2.27
CA ASP A 21 17.68 -3.07 1.13
C ASP A 21 17.00 -2.65 -0.17
N THR A 22 17.78 -2.15 -1.12
CA THR A 22 17.29 -1.90 -2.47
C THR A 22 16.98 -3.23 -3.16
N VAL A 23 15.73 -3.66 -3.08
CA VAL A 23 15.22 -4.86 -3.75
C VAL A 23 14.78 -4.49 -5.16
N ASN A 24 15.39 -5.12 -6.16
CA ASN A 24 14.90 -5.05 -7.53
C ASN A 24 13.81 -6.12 -7.73
N PHE A 25 12.55 -5.73 -7.55
CA PHE A 25 11.40 -6.63 -7.67
C PHE A 25 11.24 -7.24 -9.06
N ASP A 26 11.72 -6.59 -10.13
CA ASP A 26 11.64 -7.12 -11.51
C ASP A 26 12.46 -8.41 -11.71
N LYS A 27 13.32 -8.76 -10.75
CA LYS A 27 14.13 -9.99 -10.78
C LYS A 27 13.44 -11.21 -10.17
N TYR A 28 12.32 -11.03 -9.48
CA TYR A 28 11.60 -12.10 -8.81
C TYR A 28 10.33 -12.45 -9.58
N ASN A 29 10.01 -13.74 -9.65
CA ASN A 29 8.83 -14.22 -10.36
C ASN A 29 7.60 -14.30 -9.45
N SER A 30 7.82 -14.44 -8.15
CA SER A 30 6.78 -14.65 -7.16
C SER A 30 7.07 -13.91 -5.87
N ILE A 31 5.99 -13.43 -5.23
CA ILE A 31 6.02 -12.82 -3.90
C ILE A 31 4.93 -13.50 -3.07
N HIS A 32 5.31 -14.11 -1.97
CA HIS A 32 4.40 -14.72 -1.00
C HIS A 32 4.55 -14.03 0.35
N VAL A 33 3.43 -13.84 1.05
CA VAL A 33 3.41 -13.29 2.40
C VAL A 33 2.73 -14.29 3.32
N LEU A 34 3.43 -14.71 4.36
CA LEU A 34 3.00 -15.74 5.30
C LEU A 34 2.83 -15.12 6.69
N GLY A 35 1.69 -15.42 7.33
CA GLY A 35 1.41 -14.96 8.70
C GLY A 35 1.29 -13.44 8.82
N LEU A 36 0.57 -12.79 7.89
CA LEU A 36 0.35 -11.34 7.92
C LEU A 36 -0.31 -10.87 9.23
N ASP A 37 -1.13 -11.70 9.84
CA ASP A 37 -1.79 -11.48 11.14
C ASP A 37 -0.87 -11.72 12.36
N THR A 38 0.36 -12.19 12.12
CA THR A 38 1.34 -12.45 13.19
C THR A 38 2.23 -11.23 13.45
N LYS A 39 2.97 -11.24 14.56
CA LYS A 39 3.89 -10.16 14.91
C LYS A 39 5.02 -9.98 13.88
N ASN A 40 5.46 -11.08 13.27
CA ASN A 40 6.63 -11.13 12.39
C ASN A 40 6.29 -11.89 11.11
N PRO A 41 5.55 -11.27 10.17
CA PRO A 41 5.21 -11.89 8.90
C PRO A 41 6.46 -12.21 8.09
N ILE A 42 6.40 -13.28 7.30
CA ILE A 42 7.50 -13.67 6.40
C ILE A 42 7.15 -13.26 4.98
N PHE A 43 8.08 -12.57 4.33
CA PHE A 43 8.00 -12.21 2.91
C PHE A 43 8.97 -13.13 2.15
N GLN A 44 8.44 -13.93 1.24
CA GLN A 44 9.22 -14.82 0.40
C GLN A 44 9.19 -14.30 -1.05
N LEU A 45 10.36 -13.92 -1.56
CA LEU A 45 10.57 -13.50 -2.94
C LEU A 45 11.37 -14.62 -3.64
N ASP A 46 10.68 -15.44 -4.43
CA ASP A 46 11.21 -16.73 -4.93
C ASP A 46 11.83 -17.60 -3.82
N ASP A 47 13.15 -17.78 -3.80
CA ASP A 47 13.88 -18.56 -2.78
C ASP A 47 14.47 -17.70 -1.65
N THR A 48 14.28 -16.38 -1.70
CA THR A 48 14.79 -15.42 -0.71
C THR A 48 13.72 -15.12 0.34
N PHE A 49 14.10 -15.11 1.61
CA PHE A 49 13.20 -14.88 2.73
C PHE A 49 13.57 -13.61 3.49
N PHE A 50 12.55 -12.86 3.88
CA PHE A 50 12.65 -11.66 4.69
C PHE A 50 11.65 -11.74 5.84
N THR A 51 11.96 -11.05 6.93
CA THR A 51 11.09 -10.93 8.10
C THR A 51 10.57 -9.50 8.21
N GLY A 52 9.26 -9.36 8.36
CA GLY A 52 8.60 -8.08 8.62
C GLY A 52 8.48 -7.78 10.11
N THR A 53 8.48 -6.50 10.45
CA THR A 53 8.10 -5.99 11.77
C THR A 53 7.08 -4.86 11.60
N TYR A 54 5.95 -4.98 12.29
CA TYR A 54 4.94 -3.92 12.32
C TYR A 54 5.45 -2.70 13.10
N GLU A 55 5.29 -1.53 12.49
CA GLU A 55 5.67 -0.25 13.09
C GLU A 55 4.51 0.75 13.09
N ASN A 56 4.54 1.69 14.03
CA ASN A 56 3.55 2.75 14.17
C ASN A 56 4.16 4.08 13.68
N PRO A 57 3.94 4.47 12.42
CA PRO A 57 4.55 5.67 11.87
C PRO A 57 3.98 6.94 12.52
N LEU A 58 4.85 7.92 12.72
CA LEU A 58 4.48 9.29 13.03
C LEU A 58 3.99 9.99 11.74
N GLY A 59 2.73 9.75 11.39
CA GLY A 59 2.12 10.32 10.20
C GLY A 59 1.16 9.37 9.51
N THR A 60 0.93 9.62 8.23
CA THR A 60 0.12 8.78 7.34
C THR A 60 0.81 8.73 5.97
N PHE A 61 1.04 7.53 5.45
CA PHE A 61 1.54 7.35 4.09
C PHE A 61 0.42 7.65 3.11
N MET A 62 0.71 8.43 2.06
CA MET A 62 -0.23 8.80 1.01
C MET A 62 0.33 8.38 -0.35
N PHE A 63 -0.50 7.73 -1.15
CA PHE A 63 -0.13 7.22 -2.46
C PHE A 63 -0.82 8.03 -3.54
N PHE A 64 -0.07 8.35 -4.59
CA PHE A 64 -0.53 9.15 -5.71
C PHE A 64 -0.08 8.51 -7.03
N GLU A 65 -0.89 8.63 -8.08
CA GLU A 65 -0.50 8.29 -9.45
C GLU A 65 -0.68 9.49 -10.37
N GLU A 66 -0.03 9.44 -11.53
CA GLU A 66 -0.23 10.44 -12.57
C GLU A 66 -1.71 10.47 -12.99
N ASP A 67 -2.30 11.66 -12.97
CA ASP A 67 -3.67 11.86 -13.41
C ASP A 67 -3.70 11.87 -14.95
N PRO A 68 -4.36 10.89 -15.61
CA PRO A 68 -4.41 10.83 -17.07
C PRO A 68 -5.29 11.92 -17.67
N SER A 69 -6.14 12.56 -16.87
CA SER A 69 -7.12 13.56 -17.33
C SER A 69 -7.24 14.70 -16.30
N PRO A 70 -6.17 15.50 -16.10
CA PRO A 70 -6.18 16.55 -15.10
C PRO A 70 -7.11 17.67 -15.52
N ASN A 71 -8.02 18.03 -14.61
CA ASN A 71 -8.97 19.11 -14.79
C ASN A 71 -8.70 20.22 -13.79
N THR A 72 -8.89 21.46 -14.22
CA THR A 72 -8.85 22.65 -13.36
C THR A 72 -10.29 23.03 -12.99
N ILE A 73 -10.50 23.38 -11.73
CA ILE A 73 -11.79 23.86 -11.22
C ILE A 73 -11.90 25.38 -11.47
N ASP A 74 -10.77 26.09 -11.42
CA ASP A 74 -10.69 27.52 -11.70
C ASP A 74 -9.61 27.83 -12.76
N PRO A 75 -9.92 27.79 -14.06
CA PRO A 75 -8.93 28.01 -15.12
C PRO A 75 -8.31 29.40 -15.13
N LEU A 76 -8.90 30.37 -14.40
CA LEU A 76 -8.39 31.74 -14.33
C LEU A 76 -7.22 31.85 -13.35
N PHE A 77 -7.21 31.03 -12.30
CA PHE A 77 -6.19 31.06 -11.24
C PHE A 77 -5.35 29.78 -11.14
N ASP A 78 -5.86 28.66 -11.64
CA ASP A 78 -5.15 27.39 -11.68
C ASP A 78 -4.31 27.28 -12.95
N LYS A 79 -3.03 26.99 -12.78
CA LYS A 79 -2.16 26.58 -13.87
C LYS A 79 -1.85 25.10 -13.73
N LEU A 80 -2.50 24.29 -14.56
CA LEU A 80 -2.21 22.85 -14.61
C LEU A 80 -0.72 22.64 -14.91
N SER A 81 -0.07 21.84 -14.08
CA SER A 81 1.32 21.44 -14.29
C SER A 81 1.37 20.41 -15.43
N LYS A 82 2.57 20.15 -15.97
CA LYS A 82 2.76 19.10 -16.99
C LYS A 82 2.51 17.69 -16.45
N LYS A 83 2.60 17.49 -15.14
CA LYS A 83 2.38 16.23 -14.43
C LYS A 83 1.53 16.49 -13.20
N ASN A 84 0.26 16.11 -13.28
CA ASN A 84 -0.67 16.23 -12.17
C ASN A 84 -0.80 14.86 -11.52
N LEU A 85 -1.03 14.85 -10.20
CA LEU A 85 -1.14 13.64 -9.43
C LEU A 85 -2.55 13.56 -8.84
N LYS A 86 -3.16 12.37 -8.88
CA LYS A 86 -4.40 12.08 -8.18
C LYS A 86 -4.11 11.17 -6.99
N TYR A 87 -4.82 11.43 -5.90
CA TYR A 87 -4.75 10.61 -4.69
C TYR A 87 -5.35 9.22 -4.94
N ILE A 88 -4.63 8.18 -4.53
CA ILE A 88 -5.07 6.78 -4.63
C ILE A 88 -5.60 6.30 -3.28
N SER A 89 -4.74 6.36 -2.26
CA SER A 89 -5.04 5.78 -0.95
C SER A 89 -4.09 6.31 0.11
N LYS A 90 -4.38 5.97 1.38
CA LYS A 90 -3.55 6.29 2.52
C LYS A 90 -3.55 5.14 3.52
N THR A 91 -2.45 4.96 4.23
CA THR A 91 -2.39 4.00 5.33
C THR A 91 -1.49 4.48 6.46
N ARG A 92 -1.78 3.96 7.65
CA ARG A 92 -0.87 4.02 8.81
C ARG A 92 -0.34 2.64 9.18
N LYS A 93 -0.82 1.58 8.52
CA LYS A 93 -0.33 0.22 8.72
C LYS A 93 0.95 0.06 7.92
N PHE A 94 2.04 -0.16 8.64
CA PHE A 94 3.38 -0.17 8.10
C PHE A 94 4.14 -1.39 8.60
N ILE A 95 4.86 -2.04 7.67
CA ILE A 95 5.76 -3.14 7.94
C ILE A 95 7.15 -2.74 7.41
N ASN A 96 8.14 -2.70 8.31
CA ASN A 96 9.54 -2.66 7.93
C ASN A 96 10.02 -4.10 7.65
N ILE A 97 10.69 -4.32 6.52
CA ILE A 97 11.10 -5.64 6.04
C ILE A 97 12.64 -5.72 5.96
N GLN A 98 13.18 -6.74 6.62
CA GLN A 98 14.62 -6.98 6.78
C GLN A 98 14.96 -8.43 6.41
N HIS A 99 16.20 -8.66 5.97
CA HIS A 99 16.70 -10.00 5.63
C HIS A 99 17.13 -10.81 6.86
#